data_AF-A0A7S1QMC9-F1
#
_entry.id   AF-A0A7S1QMC9-F1
#
_cell.length_a   1.000
_cell.length_b   1.000
_cell.length_c   1.000
_cell.angle_alpha   90.00
_cell.angle_beta   90.00
_cell.angle_gamma   90.00
#
_symmetry.space_group_name_H-M   'P 1'
#
loop_
_entity.id
_entity.type
_entity.pdbx_description
1 polymer ?
#
loop_
_entity_poly.entity_id
_entity_poly.type
_entity_poly.pdbx_seq_one_letter_code
_entity_poly.pdbx_strand_id
1 'polypeptide(L)'
;GYDDYPRCSRVCTNNEDCNGRATNVSGLFPNCQCTCGNAWSGDACEICQVQYNISTNCSTCADAYAQYSTFPNCYRTCTIPTNCNDHATAVSGNIVEGCNCTCRNEWFGTKCSQCP
;
A
#
# COMPACT_ATOMS: atom_id res chain seq x y z
N GLY A 1 -10.36 30.31 0.59
CA GLY A 1 -11.30 31.40 0.25
C GLY A 1 -12.58 31.19 1.03
N TYR A 2 -13.50 32.15 1.02
CA TYR A 2 -14.86 31.95 1.54
C TYR A 2 -15.84 32.03 0.37
N ASP A 3 -16.90 31.22 0.42
CA ASP A 3 -17.95 31.16 -0.58
C ASP A 3 -19.33 31.13 0.12
N ASP A 4 -20.41 31.29 -0.64
CA ASP A 4 -21.82 31.24 -0.16
C ASP A 4 -22.26 32.40 0.75
N TYR A 5 -22.35 33.62 0.19
CA TYR A 5 -22.95 34.77 0.89
C TYR A 5 -24.46 34.56 1.13
N PRO A 6 -25.00 34.80 2.34
CA PRO A 6 -24.39 35.49 3.50
C PRO A 6 -23.78 34.56 4.56
N ARG A 7 -23.71 33.25 4.34
CA ARG A 7 -23.20 32.29 5.34
C ARG A 7 -21.66 32.26 5.41
N CYS A 8 -20.98 32.74 4.37
CA CYS A 8 -19.52 32.90 4.30
C CYS A 8 -18.78 31.64 4.75
N SER A 9 -19.12 30.50 4.15
CA SER A 9 -18.50 29.22 4.47
C SER A 9 -17.09 29.13 3.87
N ARG A 10 -16.14 28.56 4.62
CA ARG A 10 -14.74 28.42 4.16
C ARG A 10 -14.65 27.37 3.05
N VAL A 11 -14.04 27.72 1.94
CA VAL A 11 -13.65 26.79 0.87
C VAL A 11 -12.55 25.88 1.38
N CYS A 12 -12.75 24.57 1.23
CA CYS A 12 -11.78 23.57 1.66
C CYS A 12 -10.48 23.67 0.89
N THR A 13 -9.36 23.32 1.52
CA THR A 13 -8.03 23.34 0.91
C THR A 13 -7.30 22.04 1.20
N ASN A 14 -6.37 21.67 0.32
CA ASN A 14 -5.60 20.43 0.48
C ASN A 14 -4.77 20.43 1.77
N ASN A 15 -4.10 21.55 2.06
CA ASN A 15 -3.20 21.65 3.21
C ASN A 15 -3.95 21.58 4.55
N GLU A 16 -5.12 22.21 4.66
CA GLU A 16 -5.87 22.27 5.92
C GLU A 16 -6.82 21.08 6.11
N ASP A 17 -7.51 20.64 5.04
CA ASP A 17 -8.63 19.71 5.16
C ASP A 17 -8.31 18.30 4.62
N CYS A 18 -7.25 18.14 3.81
CA CYS A 18 -6.89 16.88 3.16
C CYS A 18 -5.44 16.43 3.43
N ASN A 19 -4.85 16.91 4.53
CA ASN A 19 -3.49 16.56 4.98
C ASN A 19 -2.37 16.78 3.94
N GLY A 20 -2.59 17.66 2.95
CA GLY A 20 -1.65 17.88 1.85
C GLY A 20 -1.48 16.68 0.91
N ARG A 21 -2.37 15.70 0.96
CA ARG A 21 -2.26 14.40 0.26
C ARG A 21 -3.33 14.21 -0.82
N ALA A 22 -4.20 15.19 -1.03
CA ALA A 22 -5.18 15.16 -2.11
C ALA A 22 -4.59 15.67 -3.44
N THR A 23 -5.07 15.14 -4.56
CA THR A 23 -4.85 15.70 -5.91
C THR A 23 -5.91 16.72 -6.28
N ASN A 24 -7.11 16.62 -5.70
CA ASN A 24 -8.21 17.55 -5.90
C ASN A 24 -9.00 17.73 -4.60
N VAL A 25 -9.51 18.94 -4.36
CA VAL A 25 -10.30 19.29 -3.18
C VAL A 25 -11.51 20.10 -3.61
N SER A 26 -12.68 19.73 -3.10
CA SER A 26 -13.94 20.44 -3.35
C SER A 26 -14.78 20.55 -2.08
N GLY A 27 -15.82 21.39 -2.14
CA GLY A 27 -16.76 21.58 -1.04
C GLY A 27 -16.41 22.73 -0.09
N LEU A 28 -17.27 22.89 0.91
CA LEU A 28 -17.18 23.93 1.93
C LEU A 28 -17.13 23.28 3.31
N PHE A 29 -16.31 23.81 4.21
CA PHE A 29 -16.15 23.27 5.55
C PHE A 29 -17.49 23.27 6.31
N PRO A 30 -17.87 22.17 6.99
CA PRO A 30 -17.08 20.96 7.26
C PRO A 30 -17.25 19.81 6.24
N ASN A 31 -18.02 20.00 5.16
CA ASN A 31 -18.32 18.96 4.16
C ASN A 31 -17.30 18.96 3.01
N CYS A 32 -16.01 18.91 3.36
CA CYS A 32 -14.93 18.84 2.38
C CYS A 32 -14.91 17.49 1.67
N GLN A 33 -14.57 17.51 0.39
CA GLN A 33 -14.35 16.32 -0.42
C GLN A 33 -12.91 16.30 -0.91
N CYS A 34 -12.16 15.30 -0.46
CA CYS A 34 -10.76 15.11 -0.82
C CYS A 34 -10.63 13.95 -1.81
N THR A 35 -10.07 14.21 -2.99
CA THR A 35 -9.62 13.16 -3.90
C THR A 35 -8.18 12.83 -3.57
N CYS A 36 -7.93 11.71 -2.91
CA CYS A 36 -6.60 11.34 -2.43
C CYS A 36 -5.64 10.96 -3.57
N GLY A 37 -4.38 11.37 -3.45
CA GLY A 37 -3.31 10.94 -4.34
C GLY A 37 -2.71 9.59 -3.94
N ASN A 38 -2.00 8.95 -4.87
CA ASN A 38 -1.35 7.65 -4.65
C ASN A 38 -2.32 6.61 -4.03
N ALA A 39 -1.87 5.86 -3.01
CA ALA A 39 -2.73 4.96 -2.24
C ALA A 39 -3.16 5.54 -0.88
N TRP A 40 -3.22 6.87 -0.75
CA TRP A 40 -3.86 7.50 0.39
C TRP A 40 -5.37 7.26 0.37
N SER A 41 -5.95 7.15 1.55
CA SER A 41 -7.39 6.91 1.75
C SER A 41 -7.88 7.61 3.02
N GLY A 42 -9.18 7.52 3.30
CA GLY A 42 -9.85 8.29 4.34
C GLY A 42 -10.47 9.58 3.78
N ASP A 43 -11.38 10.18 4.54
CA ASP A 43 -12.13 11.36 4.11
C ASP A 43 -11.21 12.59 3.95
N ALA A 44 -10.09 12.62 4.69
CA ALA A 44 -9.08 13.67 4.67
C ALA A 44 -7.71 13.18 4.16
N CYS A 45 -7.65 12.03 3.46
CA CYS A 45 -6.42 11.43 2.95
C CYS A 45 -5.35 11.15 4.01
N GLU A 46 -5.78 10.82 5.22
CA GLU A 46 -4.94 10.62 6.39
C GLU A 46 -4.40 9.18 6.50
N ILE A 47 -5.04 8.22 5.81
CA ILE A 47 -4.77 6.79 5.97
C ILE A 47 -3.82 6.29 4.88
N CYS A 48 -2.64 5.84 5.30
CA CYS A 48 -1.75 4.99 4.53
C CYS A 48 -1.81 3.58 5.11
N GLN A 49 -2.34 2.61 4.36
CA GLN A 49 -2.35 1.23 4.83
C GLN A 49 -0.94 0.65 4.89
N VAL A 50 -0.73 -0.32 5.79
CA VAL A 50 0.58 -0.95 6.06
C VAL A 50 1.25 -1.58 4.84
N GLN A 51 0.47 -1.93 3.81
CA GLN A 51 0.97 -2.48 2.55
C GLN A 51 1.67 -1.44 1.67
N TYR A 52 1.54 -0.15 1.98
CA TYR A 52 2.15 0.97 1.26
C TYR A 52 3.26 1.62 2.07
N ASN A 53 4.27 2.14 1.37
CA ASN A 53 5.41 2.78 2.02
C ASN A 53 5.12 4.26 2.32
N ILE A 54 4.86 4.54 3.60
CA ILE A 54 4.60 5.90 4.12
C ILE A 54 5.71 6.90 3.78
N SER A 55 6.97 6.48 3.81
CA SER A 55 8.15 7.34 3.53
C SER A 55 8.21 7.78 2.08
N THR A 56 7.53 7.06 1.18
CA THR A 56 7.39 7.42 -0.24
C THR A 56 6.04 8.08 -0.55
N ASN A 57 5.36 8.64 0.46
CA ASN A 57 4.03 9.21 0.30
C ASN A 57 3.00 8.20 -0.23
N CYS A 58 3.11 6.94 0.23
CA CYS A 58 2.24 5.82 -0.15
C CYS A 58 2.18 5.60 -1.66
N SER A 59 3.27 5.85 -2.38
CA SER A 59 3.36 5.67 -3.85
C SER A 59 3.98 4.34 -4.26
N THR A 60 4.57 3.59 -3.32
CA THR A 60 5.12 2.25 -3.54
C THR A 60 4.64 1.28 -2.47
N CYS A 61 4.84 -0.01 -2.69
CA CYS A 61 4.58 -1.02 -1.66
C CYS A 61 5.62 -0.92 -0.54
N ALA A 62 5.22 -1.25 0.68
CA ALA A 62 6.15 -1.41 1.81
C ALA A 62 7.07 -2.63 1.59
N ASP A 63 8.21 -2.70 2.28
CA ASP A 63 9.27 -3.70 2.02
C ASP A 63 8.80 -5.17 2.11
N ALA A 64 7.80 -5.45 2.95
CA ALA A 64 7.21 -6.79 3.09
C ALA A 64 6.13 -7.10 2.03
N TYR A 65 5.97 -6.24 1.02
CA TYR A 65 4.93 -6.30 0.01
C TYR A 65 5.52 -6.04 -1.39
N ALA A 66 4.96 -6.70 -2.40
CA ALA A 66 5.32 -6.51 -3.80
C ALA A 66 4.10 -6.10 -4.61
N GLN A 67 4.33 -5.31 -5.65
CA GLN A 67 3.29 -4.96 -6.62
C GLN A 67 2.87 -6.19 -7.41
N TYR A 68 1.57 -6.31 -7.67
CA TYR A 68 1.03 -7.30 -8.58
C TYR A 68 0.35 -6.62 -9.76
N SER A 69 0.77 -6.95 -10.98
CA SER A 69 0.38 -6.27 -12.23
C SER A 69 0.75 -4.78 -12.23
N THR A 70 0.03 -3.97 -11.46
CA THR A 70 0.24 -2.53 -11.33
C THR A 70 -0.14 -2.05 -9.94
N PHE A 71 0.53 -0.99 -9.46
CA PHE A 71 0.11 -0.22 -8.29
C PHE A 71 -1.36 0.24 -8.45
N PRO A 72 -2.19 0.25 -7.39
CA PRO A 72 -1.90 0.07 -5.95
C PRO A 72 -2.03 -1.37 -5.42
N ASN A 73 -1.97 -2.39 -6.27
CA ASN A 73 -2.12 -3.77 -5.80
C ASN A 73 -0.82 -4.27 -5.14
N CYS A 74 -0.71 -4.12 -3.81
CA CYS A 74 0.43 -4.57 -3.02
C CYS A 74 0.07 -5.82 -2.20
N TYR A 75 0.76 -6.94 -2.44
CA TYR A 75 0.54 -8.20 -1.73
C TYR A 75 1.79 -8.64 -0.98
N ARG A 76 1.58 -9.31 0.15
CA ARG A 76 2.68 -9.74 1.02
C ARG A 76 3.66 -10.62 0.26
N THR A 77 4.95 -10.31 0.36
CA THR A 77 6.01 -11.13 -0.22
C THR A 77 6.10 -12.46 0.49
N CYS A 78 6.59 -13.47 -0.24
CA CYS A 78 6.89 -14.76 0.34
C CYS A 78 8.13 -14.66 1.23
N THR A 79 8.15 -15.42 2.33
CA THR A 79 9.30 -15.50 3.25
C THR A 79 9.78 -16.94 3.38
N ILE A 80 11.07 -17.13 3.63
CA ILE A 80 11.67 -18.47 3.79
C ILE A 80 10.97 -19.26 4.90
N PRO A 81 10.71 -18.68 6.10
CA PRO A 81 10.08 -19.43 7.19
C PRO A 81 8.63 -19.84 6.88
N THR A 82 7.86 -18.95 6.28
CA THR A 82 6.42 -19.21 6.07
C THR A 82 6.14 -20.01 4.81
N ASN A 83 6.93 -19.83 3.74
CA ASN A 83 6.61 -20.35 2.42
C ASN A 83 7.54 -21.47 1.96
N CYS A 84 8.73 -21.58 2.53
CA CYS A 84 9.77 -22.52 2.09
C CYS A 84 10.29 -23.44 3.21
N ASN A 85 9.51 -23.61 4.29
CA ASN A 85 9.80 -24.48 5.44
C ASN A 85 11.19 -24.29 6.06
N ASP A 86 11.75 -23.07 6.02
CA ASP A 86 13.13 -22.80 6.48
C ASP A 86 14.23 -23.63 5.78
N HIS A 87 13.90 -24.21 4.62
CA HIS A 87 14.78 -25.07 3.84
C HIS A 87 15.18 -24.46 2.50
N ALA A 88 14.95 -23.15 2.31
CA ALA A 88 15.39 -22.40 1.16
C ALA A 88 16.55 -21.44 1.48
N THR A 89 17.42 -21.20 0.50
CA THR A 89 18.46 -20.16 0.53
C THR A 89 17.94 -18.81 0.03
N ALA A 90 16.89 -18.84 -0.81
CA ALA A 90 16.23 -17.64 -1.31
C ALA A 90 14.74 -17.92 -1.58
N VAL A 91 13.93 -16.88 -1.51
CA VAL A 91 12.51 -16.91 -1.89
C VAL A 91 12.19 -15.67 -2.71
N SER A 92 11.33 -15.83 -3.71
CA SER A 92 10.80 -14.74 -4.51
C SER A 92 9.30 -14.92 -4.74
N GLY A 93 8.64 -13.86 -5.24
CA GLY A 93 7.20 -13.81 -5.46
C GLY A 93 6.40 -13.32 -4.25
N ASN A 94 5.08 -13.38 -4.38
CA ASN A 94 4.12 -12.98 -3.36
C ASN A 94 3.00 -14.01 -3.23
N ILE A 95 2.12 -13.81 -2.26
CA ILE A 95 1.04 -14.75 -1.95
C ILE A 95 -0.01 -14.92 -3.07
N VAL A 96 -0.04 -14.04 -4.08
CA VAL A 96 -1.00 -14.08 -5.20
C VAL A 96 -0.35 -14.71 -6.45
N GLU A 97 0.85 -14.28 -6.81
CA GLU A 97 1.60 -14.82 -7.96
C GLU A 97 2.19 -16.21 -7.70
N GLY A 98 2.32 -16.57 -6.43
CA GLY A 98 2.97 -17.80 -5.99
C GLY A 98 4.40 -17.53 -5.52
N CYS A 99 4.83 -18.38 -4.59
CA CYS A 99 6.18 -18.33 -4.04
C CYS A 99 7.11 -19.24 -4.83
N ASN A 100 8.29 -18.73 -5.19
CA ASN A 100 9.36 -19.52 -5.75
C ASN A 100 10.49 -19.65 -4.72
N CYS A 101 10.68 -20.87 -4.22
CA CYS A 101 11.69 -21.21 -3.23
C CYS A 101 12.93 -21.82 -3.90
N THR A 102 14.11 -21.29 -3.64
CA THR A 102 15.39 -21.93 -4.00
C THR A 102 15.85 -22.81 -2.85
N CYS A 103 15.67 -24.13 -2.96
CA CYS A 103 15.95 -25.05 -1.87
C CYS A 103 17.44 -25.21 -1.57
N ARG A 104 17.76 -25.42 -0.29
CA ARG A 104 19.12 -25.66 0.20
C ARG A 104 19.46 -27.15 0.12
N ASN A 105 20.70 -27.49 -0.23
CA ASN A 105 21.19 -28.88 -0.26
C ASN A 105 20.28 -29.79 -1.13
N GLU A 106 19.97 -31.00 -0.64
CA GLU A 106 19.10 -31.99 -1.28
C GLU A 106 17.60 -31.75 -1.03
N TRP A 107 17.20 -30.63 -0.38
CA TRP A 107 15.78 -30.33 -0.23
C TRP A 107 15.15 -30.04 -1.59
N PHE A 108 13.93 -30.55 -1.82
CA PHE A 108 13.21 -30.34 -3.07
C PHE A 108 11.70 -30.14 -2.87
N GLY A 109 11.02 -29.88 -3.98
CA GLY A 109 9.60 -29.53 -4.03
C GLY A 109 9.37 -28.01 -3.98
N THR A 110 8.14 -27.59 -4.31
CA THR A 110 7.78 -26.16 -4.45
C THR A 110 7.93 -25.35 -3.16
N LYS A 111 7.95 -26.03 -2.02
CA LYS A 111 8.15 -25.43 -0.69
C LYS A 111 9.39 -25.97 0.04
N CYS A 112 10.28 -26.68 -0.65
CA CYS A 112 11.47 -27.31 -0.03
C CYS A 112 11.12 -28.25 1.14
N SER A 113 10.01 -28.98 1.03
CA SER A 113 9.48 -29.82 2.11
C SER A 113 9.90 -31.29 2.00
N GLN A 114 10.62 -31.67 0.95
CA GLN A 114 10.98 -33.06 0.68
C GLN A 114 12.51 -33.23 0.75
N CYS A 115 12.98 -34.31 1.38
CA CYS A 115 14.38 -34.73 1.41
C CYS A 115 14.46 -36.20 0.94
N PRO A 116 15.44 -36.56 0.09
CA PRO A 116 15.69 -37.95 -0.32
C PRO A 116 16.02 -38.88 0.84
#